data_AF-A0A7X8RAX4-F1
#
_entry.id   AF-A0A7X8RAX4-F1
#
_cell.length_a   1.000
_cell.length_b   1.000
_cell.length_c   1.000
_cell.angle_alpha   90.00
_cell.angle_beta   90.00
_cell.angle_gamma   90.00
#
_symmetry.space_group_name_H-M   'P 1'
#
loop_
_entity.id
_entity.type
_entity.pdbx_description
1 polymer ?
#
loop_
_entity_poly.entity_id
_entity_poly.type
_entity_poly.pdbx_seq_one_letter_code
_entity_poly.pdbx_strand_id
1 'polypeptide(L)' 'MAMPGNLSEREREVYWIANNALYFDDSSDYHSALWAILNCLNPEIDPYEELEYIASE' A
#
# COMPACT_ATOMS: atom_id res chain seq x y z
N MET A 1 -0.99 9.54 4.18
CA MET A 1 0.14 8.63 3.93
C MET A 1 0.98 9.13 2.75
N ALA A 2 2.29 9.26 2.93
CA ALA A 2 3.20 9.66 1.84
C ALA A 2 3.78 8.43 1.12
N MET A 3 3.73 8.43 -0.22
CA MET A 3 4.36 7.40 -1.06
C MET A 3 5.90 7.43 -0.90
N PRO A 4 6.59 6.27 -0.94
CA PRO A 4 8.05 6.26 -0.85
C PRO A 4 8.67 6.98 -2.05
N GLY A 5 9.60 7.91 -1.79
CA GLY A 5 10.16 8.79 -2.81
C GLY A 5 11.03 8.11 -3.88
N ASN A 6 11.44 6.85 -3.69
CA ASN A 6 12.41 6.15 -4.54
C ASN A 6 11.84 5.00 -5.39
N LEU A 7 10.51 4.85 -5.46
CA LEU A 7 9.89 3.77 -6.24
C LEU A 7 9.91 4.04 -7.75
N SER A 8 10.21 2.99 -8.53
CA SER A 8 9.93 2.99 -9.98
C SER A 8 8.43 3.15 -10.26
N GLU A 9 8.08 3.49 -11.50
CA GLU A 9 6.67 3.64 -11.91
C GLU A 9 5.85 2.37 -11.63
N ARG A 10 6.41 1.20 -11.95
CA ARG A 10 5.77 -0.09 -11.71
C ARG A 10 5.59 -0.40 -10.22
N GLU A 11 6.59 -0.09 -9.40
CA GLU A 11 6.50 -0.29 -7.96
C GLU A 11 5.47 0.66 -7.33
N ARG A 12 5.36 1.89 -7.84
CA ARG A 12 4.30 2.82 -7.43
C ARG A 12 2.90 2.29 -7.75
N GLU A 13 2.72 1.73 -8.94
CA GLU A 13 1.45 1.12 -9.33
C GLU A 13 1.10 -0.07 -8.42
N VAL A 14 2.07 -0.93 -8.11
CA VAL A 14 1.88 -2.06 -7.18
C VAL A 14 1.52 -1.58 -5.77
N TYR A 15 2.25 -0.59 -5.26
CA TYR A 15 1.98 0.00 -3.96
C TYR A 15 0.56 0.58 -3.91
N TRP A 16 0.19 1.31 -4.94
CA TRP A 16 -1.13 1.93 -5.06
C TRP A 16 -2.26 0.89 -5.05
N ILE A 17 -2.15 -0.18 -5.85
CA ILE A 17 -3.13 -1.26 -5.88
C ILE A 17 -3.28 -1.91 -4.50
N ALA A 18 -2.17 -2.25 -3.84
CA ALA A 18 -2.20 -2.91 -2.54
C ALA A 18 -2.78 -2.01 -1.44
N ASN A 19 -2.36 -0.74 -1.41
CA ASN A 19 -2.85 0.26 -0.47
C ASN A 19 -4.36 0.47 -0.62
N ASN A 20 -4.83 0.67 -1.86
CA ASN A 20 -6.24 0.93 -2.10
C ASN A 20 -7.13 -0.28 -1.82
N ALA A 21 -6.65 -1.50 -2.11
CA ALA A 21 -7.36 -2.71 -1.73
C ALA A 21 -7.56 -2.77 -0.20
N LEU A 22 -6.49 -2.53 0.58
CA LEU A 22 -6.57 -2.48 2.03
C LEU A 22 -7.42 -1.30 2.55
N TYR A 23 -7.34 -0.13 1.93
CA TYR A 23 -8.14 1.06 2.30
C TYR A 23 -9.65 0.80 2.23
N PHE A 24 -10.12 0.06 1.21
CA PHE A 24 -11.54 -0.30 1.08
C PHE A 24 -11.97 -1.46 2.00
N ASP A 25 -11.20 -1.70 3.07
CA ASP A 25 -11.42 -2.73 4.08
C ASP A 25 -11.51 -4.12 3.45
N ASP A 26 -10.47 -4.47 2.68
CA ASP A 26 -10.32 -5.84 2.22
C ASP A 26 -10.06 -6.75 3.43
N SER A 27 -11.15 -7.27 3.97
CA SER A 27 -11.21 -8.33 4.98
C SER A 27 -11.01 -9.72 4.36
N SER A 28 -10.56 -9.80 3.10
CA SER A 28 -10.19 -11.06 2.47
C SER A 28 -8.97 -11.71 3.13
N ASP A 29 -8.78 -13.00 2.83
CA ASP A 29 -7.60 -13.77 3.23
C ASP A 29 -6.28 -13.16 2.72
N TYR A 30 -6.33 -12.22 1.77
CA TYR A 30 -5.16 -11.55 1.22
C TYR A 30 -4.67 -10.35 2.04
N HIS A 31 -5.41 -9.91 3.07
CA HIS A 31 -5.07 -8.74 3.88
C HIS A 31 -3.60 -8.73 4.34
N SER A 32 -3.13 -9.84 4.94
CA SER A 32 -1.75 -9.96 5.42
C SER A 32 -0.71 -9.94 4.29
N ALA A 33 -1.05 -10.50 3.12
CA ALA A 33 -0.18 -10.50 1.96
C ALA A 33 -0.05 -9.10 1.35
N LEU A 34 -1.15 -8.33 1.30
CA LEU A 34 -1.14 -6.95 0.82
C LEU A 34 -0.30 -6.04 1.72
N TRP A 35 -0.39 -6.19 3.05
CA TRP A 35 0.49 -5.49 3.98
C TRP A 35 1.95 -5.88 3.83
N ALA A 36 2.24 -7.15 3.52
CA ALA A 36 3.61 -7.58 3.24
C ALA A 36 4.18 -6.88 1.99
N ILE A 37 3.36 -6.67 0.95
CA ILE A 37 3.75 -5.91 -0.24
C ILE A 37 4.06 -4.45 0.14
N LEU A 38 3.17 -3.79 0.90
CA LEU A 38 3.41 -2.42 1.34
C LEU A 38 4.69 -2.30 2.17
N ASN A 39 4.94 -3.20 3.12
CA ASN A 39 6.17 -3.22 3.91
C ASN A 39 7.43 -3.49 3.06
N CYS A 40 7.34 -4.33 2.03
CA CYS A 40 8.49 -4.56 1.14
C CYS A 40 8.88 -3.30 0.36
N LEU A 41 7.88 -2.52 -0.08
CA LEU A 41 8.08 -1.31 -0.89
C LEU A 41 8.30 -0.05 -0.04
N ASN A 42 7.79 -0.05 1.19
CA ASN A 42 7.93 1.01 2.17
C ASN A 42 8.24 0.40 3.56
N PRO A 43 9.51 0.05 3.85
CA PRO A 43 9.88 -0.58 5.12
C PRO A 43 9.62 0.27 6.38
N GLU A 44 9.35 1.56 6.20
CA GLU A 44 9.05 2.51 7.28
C GLU A 44 7.54 2.71 7.48
N ILE A 45 6.70 2.00 6.71
CA ILE A 45 5.24 2.08 6.86
C ILE A 45 4.83 1.54 8.24
N ASP A 46 3.99 2.29 8.95
CA ASP A 46 3.41 1.82 10.21
C ASP A 46 2.17 0.97 9.90
N PRO A 47 2.16 -0.33 10.25
CA PRO A 47 1.00 -1.20 10.02
C PRO A 47 -0.24 -0.80 10.84
N TYR A 48 -0.11 0.13 11.79
CA TYR A 48 -1.21 0.70 12.56
C TYR A 48 -1.66 2.08 12.06
N GLU A 49 -0.98 2.64 11.06
CA GLU A 49 -1.42 3.88 10.41
C GLU A 49 -2.65 3.60 9.53
N GLU A 50 -3.65 4.49 9.63
CA GLU A 50 -4.80 4.43 8.72
C GLU A 50 -4.32 4.72 7.29
N LEU A 51 -4.56 3.77 6.38
CA LEU A 51 -4.27 3.97 4.97
C LEU A 51 -5.14 5.10 4.41
N GLU A 52 -4.62 5.82 3.43
CA GLU A 52 -5.37 6.84 2.68
C GLU A 52 -5.63 6.33 1.27
N TYR A 53 -6.81 6.64 0.73
CA TYR A 53 -7.08 6.39 -0.69
C TYR A 53 -6.12 7.21 -1.56
N ILE A 54 -5.38 6.53 -2.42
CA ILE A 54 -4.57 7.17 -3.44
C ILE A 54 -5.42 7.25 -4.71
N ALA A 55 -5.65 8.44 -5.24
CA ALA A 55 -6.34 8.61 -6.51
C ALA A 55 -5.38 8.40 -7.68
N SER A 56 -5.88 7.84 -8.78
CA SER A 56 -5.15 7.86 -10.05
C SER A 56 -5.11 9.32 -10.55
N GLU A 57 -3.93 9.89 -10.74
CA GLU A 57 -3.80 11.11 -11.55
C GLU A 57 -3.78 10.78 -13.05
#